data_AF-A0A3N5SUT2-F1
#
_entry.id   AF-A0A3N5SUT2-F1
#
_cell.length_a   1.000
_cell.length_b   1.000
_cell.length_c   1.000
_cell.angle_alpha   90.00
_cell.angle_beta   90.00
_cell.angle_gamma   90.00
#
_symmetry.space_group_name_H-M   'P 1'
#
loop_
_entity.id
_entity.type
_entity.pdbx_description
1 polymer ?
#
loop_
_entity_poly.entity_id
_entity_poly.type
_entity_poly.pdbx_seq_one_letter_code
_entity_poly.pdbx_strand_id
1 'polypeptide(L)'
;MNLETYLIWLLRIIHIVGGVFWVGGSLIMSFFVSPTAGATGEAGQKFVGHLMNNQKFSSRMAAASGSTLLAGFILYGLDARAGEAWLRSDFATGLNIGAGFALVGFVFGMLIGRTAKAMAQLGAQMQGKPSPEQRTRMQALQKQQATYSNVSTITLILAVVFMAIARYM
;
A
#
# COMPACT_ATOMS: atom_id res chain seq x y z
N MET A 1 -23.04 -13.79 23.60
CA MET A 1 -22.01 -12.94 22.97
C MET A 1 -22.61 -11.56 22.73
N ASN A 2 -21.96 -10.47 23.14
CA ASN A 2 -22.52 -9.11 23.08
C ASN A 2 -22.17 -8.40 21.76
N LEU A 3 -22.86 -7.30 21.43
CA LEU A 3 -22.68 -6.52 20.20
C LEU A 3 -21.22 -6.07 19.99
N GLU A 4 -20.55 -5.68 21.08
CA GLU A 4 -19.15 -5.26 21.07
C GLU A 4 -18.21 -6.36 20.60
N THR A 5 -18.47 -7.61 21.02
CA THR A 5 -17.71 -8.76 20.52
C THR A 5 -17.86 -8.83 19.01
N TYR A 6 -19.08 -8.90 18.46
CA TYR A 6 -19.30 -8.99 17.01
C TYR A 6 -18.60 -7.87 16.23
N LEU A 7 -18.60 -6.64 16.76
CA LEU A 7 -17.88 -5.51 16.17
C LEU A 7 -16.37 -5.75 16.09
N ILE A 8 -15.73 -6.21 17.17
CA ILE A 8 -14.29 -6.52 17.20
C ILE A 8 -13.95 -7.59 16.16
N TRP A 9 -14.76 -8.65 16.07
CA TRP A 9 -14.55 -9.71 15.09
C TRP A 9 -14.66 -9.17 13.65
N LEU A 10 -15.68 -8.35 13.37
CA LEU A 10 -15.85 -7.73 12.06
C LEU A 10 -14.66 -6.83 11.70
N LEU A 11 -14.23 -5.96 12.61
CA LEU A 11 -13.09 -5.07 12.40
C LEU A 11 -11.80 -5.86 12.17
N ARG A 12 -11.58 -6.95 12.92
CA ARG A 12 -10.41 -7.83 12.71
C ARG A 12 -10.42 -8.48 11.33
N ILE A 13 -11.58 -8.95 10.87
CA ILE A 13 -11.71 -9.53 9.53
C ILE A 13 -11.39 -8.47 8.48
N ILE A 14 -11.95 -7.26 8.59
CA ILE A 14 -11.68 -6.16 7.65
C ILE A 14 -10.20 -5.80 7.66
N HIS A 15 -9.61 -5.63 8.84
CA HIS A 15 -8.20 -5.28 9.00
C HIS A 15 -7.27 -6.33 8.39
N ILE A 16 -7.45 -7.61 8.74
CA ILE A 16 -6.56 -8.69 8.32
C ILE A 16 -6.75 -9.01 6.85
N VAL A 17 -7.99 -9.21 6.39
CA VAL A 17 -8.25 -9.57 4.98
C VAL A 17 -7.88 -8.42 4.06
N GLY A 18 -8.23 -7.18 4.43
CA GLY A 18 -7.80 -5.99 3.72
C GLY A 18 -6.28 -5.85 3.68
N GLY A 19 -5.61 -6.10 4.81
CA GLY A 19 -4.16 -6.01 4.94
C GLY A 19 -3.44 -7.07 4.10
N VAL A 20 -3.93 -8.31 4.08
CA VAL A 20 -3.42 -9.39 3.24
C VAL A 20 -3.55 -9.03 1.76
N PHE A 21 -4.72 -8.56 1.33
CA PHE A 21 -4.92 -8.15 -0.06
C PHE A 21 -4.03 -6.96 -0.44
N TRP A 22 -3.96 -5.95 0.41
CA TRP A 22 -3.17 -4.74 0.16
C TRP A 22 -1.66 -5.00 0.18
N VAL A 23 -1.12 -5.63 1.22
CA VAL A 23 0.31 -5.89 1.30
C VAL A 23 0.70 -6.92 0.25
N GLY A 24 -0.02 -8.05 0.16
CA GLY A 24 0.25 -9.08 -0.84
C GLY A 24 0.19 -8.57 -2.27
N GLY A 25 -0.84 -7.78 -2.61
CA GLY A 25 -0.96 -7.12 -3.91
C GLY A 25 0.19 -6.16 -4.20
N SER A 26 0.62 -5.38 -3.21
CA SER A 26 1.77 -4.47 -3.34
C SER A 26 3.06 -5.23 -3.60
N LEU A 27 3.31 -6.33 -2.88
CA LEU A 27 4.51 -7.16 -3.05
C LEU A 27 4.53 -7.87 -4.42
N ILE A 28 3.39 -8.43 -4.86
CA ILE A 28 3.28 -9.03 -6.19
C ILE A 28 3.56 -7.98 -7.28
N MET A 29 3.04 -6.77 -7.13
CA MET A 29 3.30 -5.68 -8.06
C MET A 29 4.78 -5.30 -8.08
N SER A 30 5.42 -5.15 -6.92
CA SER A 30 6.80 -4.71 -6.82
C SER A 30 7.80 -5.75 -7.32
N PHE A 31 7.62 -7.02 -6.96
CA PHE A 31 8.61 -8.07 -7.24
C PHE A 31 8.41 -8.80 -8.55
N PHE A 32 7.18 -8.88 -9.07
CA PHE A 32 6.87 -9.71 -10.23
C PHE A 32 6.25 -8.88 -11.35
N VAL A 33 5.08 -8.28 -11.12
CA VAL A 33 4.30 -7.66 -12.21
C VAL A 33 5.02 -6.46 -12.81
N SER A 34 5.52 -5.52 -12.01
CA SER A 34 6.17 -4.31 -12.54
C SER A 34 7.49 -4.63 -13.26
N PRO A 35 8.40 -5.47 -12.71
CA PRO A 35 9.60 -5.89 -13.42
C PRO A 35 9.29 -6.61 -14.75
N THR A 36 8.34 -7.56 -14.75
CA THR A 36 7.93 -8.26 -15.96
C THR A 36 7.31 -7.32 -16.98
N ALA A 37 6.45 -6.40 -16.56
CA ALA A 37 5.86 -5.41 -17.45
C ALA A 37 6.91 -4.49 -18.08
N GLY A 38 7.94 -4.10 -17.33
CA GLY A 38 9.06 -3.33 -17.84
C GLY A 38 9.91 -4.10 -18.86
N ALA A 39 10.18 -5.38 -18.60
CA ALA A 39 10.98 -6.23 -19.47
C ALA A 39 10.28 -6.62 -20.79
N THR A 40 8.95 -6.63 -20.81
CA THR A 40 8.14 -7.08 -21.97
C THR A 40 7.64 -5.93 -22.85
N GLY A 41 8.07 -4.69 -22.59
CA GLY A 41 7.77 -3.53 -23.43
C GLY A 41 6.27 -3.29 -23.62
N GLU A 42 5.81 -3.19 -24.87
CA GLU A 42 4.43 -2.84 -25.20
C GLU A 42 3.40 -3.84 -24.66
N ALA A 43 3.70 -5.15 -24.67
CA ALA A 43 2.80 -6.17 -24.16
C ALA A 43 2.56 -5.99 -22.65
N GLY A 44 3.63 -5.75 -21.89
CA GLY A 44 3.57 -5.45 -20.46
C GLY A 44 2.80 -4.17 -20.15
N GLN A 45 3.02 -3.11 -20.95
CA GLN A 45 2.28 -1.85 -20.83
C GLN A 45 0.77 -2.04 -21.04
N LYS A 46 0.36 -2.82 -22.05
CA LYS A 46 -1.05 -3.15 -22.30
C LYS A 46 -1.67 -3.95 -21.15
N PHE A 47 -0.95 -4.95 -20.62
CA PHE A 47 -1.40 -5.74 -19.47
C PHE A 47 -1.62 -4.85 -18.23
N VAL A 48 -0.63 -4.04 -17.85
CA VAL A 48 -0.75 -3.13 -16.70
C VAL A 48 -1.83 -2.08 -16.96
N GLY A 49 -1.93 -1.55 -18.18
CA GLY A 49 -2.99 -0.63 -18.56
C GLY A 49 -4.39 -1.22 -18.34
N HIS A 50 -4.63 -2.45 -18.76
CA HIS A 50 -5.90 -3.15 -18.53
C HIS A 50 -6.14 -3.41 -17.03
N LEU A 51 -5.12 -3.87 -16.30
CA LEU A 51 -5.18 -4.11 -14.86
C LEU A 51 -5.60 -2.83 -14.09
N MET A 52 -5.02 -1.68 -14.46
CA MET A 52 -5.34 -0.41 -13.80
C MET A 52 -6.70 0.14 -14.20
N ASN A 53 -7.00 0.17 -15.51
CA ASN A 53 -8.18 0.89 -16.03
C ASN A 53 -9.45 0.06 -16.02
N ASN A 54 -9.36 -1.26 -16.26
CA ASN A 54 -10.52 -2.14 -16.38
C ASN A 54 -10.76 -2.90 -15.08
N GLN A 55 -9.72 -3.50 -14.50
CA GLN A 55 -9.84 -4.20 -13.21
C GLN A 55 -9.83 -3.26 -12.00
N LYS A 56 -9.63 -1.96 -12.22
CA LYS A 56 -9.63 -0.91 -11.19
C LYS A 56 -8.66 -1.21 -10.05
N PHE A 57 -7.52 -1.83 -10.36
CA PHE A 57 -6.55 -2.29 -9.36
C PHE A 57 -6.18 -1.19 -8.36
N SER A 58 -5.80 0.01 -8.84
CA SER A 58 -5.44 1.13 -7.94
C SER A 58 -6.57 1.54 -7.00
N SER A 59 -7.82 1.54 -7.46
CA SER A 59 -8.97 1.89 -6.62
C SER A 59 -9.29 0.81 -5.60
N ARG A 60 -9.18 -0.48 -5.99
CA ARG A 60 -9.37 -1.61 -5.07
C ARG A 60 -8.26 -1.66 -4.01
N MET A 61 -7.02 -1.34 -4.38
CA MET A 61 -5.90 -1.23 -3.43
C MET A 61 -6.08 -0.05 -2.47
N ALA A 62 -6.58 1.09 -2.94
CA ALA A 62 -6.92 2.22 -2.09
C ALA A 62 -8.04 1.88 -1.09
N ALA A 63 -9.07 1.17 -1.54
CA ALA A 63 -10.14 0.70 -0.65
C ALA A 63 -9.64 -0.31 0.39
N ALA A 64 -8.82 -1.28 -0.02
CA ALA A 64 -8.24 -2.29 0.88
C ALA A 64 -7.31 -1.64 1.92
N SER A 65 -6.38 -0.79 1.49
CA SER A 65 -5.46 -0.11 2.40
C SER A 65 -6.17 0.85 3.36
N GLY A 66 -7.12 1.66 2.86
CA GLY A 66 -7.90 2.58 3.68
C GLY A 66 -8.77 1.86 4.71
N SER A 67 -9.47 0.79 4.32
CA SER A 67 -10.27 -0.02 5.24
C SER A 67 -9.41 -0.75 6.27
N THR A 68 -8.24 -1.25 5.88
CA THR A 68 -7.26 -1.86 6.79
C THR A 68 -6.84 -0.90 7.87
N LEU A 69 -6.37 0.30 7.48
CA LEU A 69 -5.91 1.30 8.44
C LEU A 69 -7.05 1.77 9.35
N LEU A 70 -8.22 2.07 8.79
CA LEU A 70 -9.37 2.52 9.57
C LEU A 70 -9.78 1.47 10.60
N ALA A 71 -9.94 0.21 10.18
CA ALA A 71 -10.29 -0.87 11.10
C ALA A 71 -9.21 -1.09 12.17
N GLY A 72 -7.93 -0.98 11.79
CA GLY A 72 -6.80 -1.10 12.71
C GLY A 72 -6.78 0.00 13.78
N PHE A 73 -7.00 1.26 13.39
CA PHE A 73 -7.06 2.37 14.35
C PHE A 73 -8.27 2.27 15.29
N ILE A 74 -9.42 1.81 14.79
CA ILE A 74 -10.59 1.56 15.64
C ILE A 74 -10.28 0.44 16.64
N LEU A 75 -9.70 -0.67 16.19
CA LEU A 75 -9.29 -1.77 17.07
C LEU A 75 -8.30 -1.31 18.15
N TYR A 76 -7.26 -0.56 17.75
CA TYR A 76 -6.29 0.01 18.69
C TYR A 76 -6.99 0.90 19.72
N GLY A 77 -7.92 1.75 19.29
CA GLY A 77 -8.70 2.60 20.19
C GLY A 77 -9.64 1.85 21.14
N LEU A 78 -10.12 0.67 20.75
CA LEU A 78 -10.89 -0.22 21.63
C LEU A 78 -9.98 -0.88 22.67
N ASP A 79 -8.84 -1.42 22.26
CA ASP A 79 -7.88 -2.06 23.17
C ASP A 79 -7.26 -1.04 24.15
N ALA A 80 -7.01 0.19 23.70
CA ALA A 80 -6.50 1.28 24.52
C ALA A 80 -7.42 1.69 25.69
N ARG A 81 -8.71 1.31 25.66
CA ARG A 81 -9.64 1.54 26.78
C ARG A 81 -9.25 0.76 28.05
N ALA A 82 -8.40 -0.25 27.92
CA ALA A 82 -7.79 -0.96 29.05
C ALA A 82 -6.84 -0.07 29.89
N GLY A 83 -6.53 1.15 29.42
CA GLY A 83 -5.82 2.16 30.18
C GLY A 83 -4.30 2.17 29.96
N GLU A 84 -3.61 2.95 30.80
CA GLU A 84 -2.19 3.26 30.63
C GLU A 84 -1.28 2.03 30.65
N ALA A 85 -1.62 1.03 31.46
CA ALA A 85 -0.85 -0.22 31.54
C ALA A 85 -0.81 -0.96 30.19
N TRP A 86 -1.92 -0.98 29.45
CA TRP A 86 -1.96 -1.56 28.11
C TRP A 86 -1.15 -0.73 27.12
N LEU A 87 -1.27 0.60 27.16
CA LEU A 87 -0.54 1.50 26.26
C LEU A 87 0.98 1.40 26.41
N ARG A 88 1.47 1.06 27.61
CA ARG A 88 2.89 0.84 27.91
C ARG A 88 3.36 -0.60 27.69
N SER A 89 2.47 -1.52 27.30
CA SER A 89 2.82 -2.91 27.06
C SER A 89 3.69 -3.09 25.81
N ASP A 90 4.49 -4.14 25.80
CA ASP A 90 5.29 -4.52 24.64
C ASP A 90 4.41 -4.88 23.43
N PHE A 91 3.22 -5.46 23.69
CA PHE A 91 2.20 -5.68 22.67
C PHE A 91 1.77 -4.38 21.98
N ALA A 92 1.38 -3.36 22.74
CA ALA A 92 1.00 -2.06 22.18
C ALA A 92 2.18 -1.39 21.46
N THR A 93 3.41 -1.57 21.96
CA THR A 93 4.64 -1.10 21.31
C THR A 93 4.82 -1.74 19.92
N GLY A 94 4.69 -3.06 19.81
CA GLY A 94 4.74 -3.77 18.53
C GLY A 94 3.66 -3.29 17.54
N LEU A 95 2.42 -3.09 18.02
CA LEU A 95 1.35 -2.52 17.20
C LEU A 95 1.67 -1.10 16.71
N ASN A 96 2.21 -0.24 17.57
CA ASN A 96 2.56 1.14 17.23
C ASN A 96 3.67 1.22 16.18
N ILE A 97 4.71 0.41 16.31
CA ILE A 97 5.80 0.34 15.33
C ILE A 97 5.26 -0.19 13.98
N GLY A 98 4.48 -1.27 14.02
CA GLY A 98 3.84 -1.82 12.83
C GLY A 98 2.90 -0.81 12.13
N ALA A 99 2.10 -0.09 12.90
CA ALA A 99 1.19 0.94 12.39
C ALA A 99 1.97 2.11 11.77
N GLY A 100 3.08 2.53 12.38
CA GLY A 100 3.98 3.54 11.83
C GLY A 100 4.51 3.14 10.46
N PHE A 101 5.03 1.92 10.32
CA PHE A 101 5.48 1.41 9.03
C PHE A 101 4.35 1.29 8.01
N ALA A 102 3.16 0.83 8.41
CA ALA A 102 2.00 0.75 7.53
C ALA A 102 1.58 2.13 7.01
N LEU A 103 1.60 3.17 7.86
CA LEU A 103 1.31 4.55 7.46
C LEU A 103 2.32 5.08 6.45
N VAL A 104 3.62 4.83 6.65
CA VAL A 104 4.65 5.18 5.66
C VAL A 104 4.37 4.45 4.34
N GLY A 105 4.12 3.14 4.39
CA GLY A 105 3.79 2.34 3.22
C GLY A 105 2.57 2.87 2.46
N PHE A 106 1.53 3.29 3.18
CA PHE A 106 0.31 3.89 2.64
C PHE A 106 0.58 5.24 1.95
N VAL A 107 1.32 6.14 2.59
CA VAL A 107 1.68 7.45 2.03
C VAL A 107 2.46 7.27 0.73
N PHE A 108 3.49 6.40 0.73
CA PHE A 108 4.26 6.13 -0.47
C PHE A 108 3.43 5.41 -1.55
N GLY A 109 2.46 4.57 -1.17
CA GLY A 109 1.45 4.03 -2.08
C GLY A 109 0.62 5.10 -2.79
N MET A 110 0.21 6.16 -2.07
CA MET A 110 -0.46 7.31 -2.70
C MET A 110 0.47 8.09 -3.63
N LEU A 111 1.74 8.27 -3.25
CA LEU A 111 2.73 8.94 -4.09
C LEU A 111 3.00 8.17 -5.39
N ILE A 112 3.09 6.83 -5.33
CA ILE A 112 3.11 5.91 -6.48
C ILE A 112 1.92 6.18 -7.41
N GLY A 113 0.70 6.28 -6.86
CA GLY A 113 -0.49 6.57 -7.66
C GLY A 113 -0.41 7.95 -8.35
N ARG A 114 0.15 8.96 -7.68
CA ARG A 114 0.34 10.31 -8.24
C ARG A 114 1.37 10.31 -9.37
N THR A 115 2.51 9.65 -9.20
CA THR A 115 3.54 9.54 -10.25
C THR A 115 3.03 8.73 -11.43
N ALA A 116 2.27 7.65 -11.22
CA ALA A 116 1.62 6.89 -12.29
C ALA A 116 0.65 7.76 -13.11
N LYS A 117 -0.21 8.55 -12.43
CA LYS A 117 -1.12 9.48 -13.09
C LYS A 117 -0.36 10.54 -13.89
N ALA A 118 0.71 11.11 -13.33
CA ALA A 118 1.54 12.09 -14.02
C ALA A 118 2.23 11.51 -15.26
N MET A 119 2.75 10.28 -15.18
CA MET A 119 3.32 9.57 -16.33
C MET A 119 2.28 9.33 -17.42
N ALA A 120 1.07 8.89 -17.06
CA ALA A 120 -0.02 8.68 -18.02
C ALA A 120 -0.43 9.98 -18.72
N GLN A 121 -0.56 11.07 -17.97
CA GLN A 121 -0.87 12.40 -18.52
C GLN A 121 0.23 12.91 -19.45
N LEU A 122 1.49 12.76 -19.07
CA LEU A 122 2.63 13.14 -19.91
C LEU A 122 2.70 12.30 -21.18
N GLY A 123 2.45 10.98 -21.08
CA GLY A 123 2.41 10.07 -22.22
C GLY A 123 1.31 10.44 -23.22
N ALA A 124 0.13 10.86 -22.74
CA ALA A 124 -0.95 11.32 -23.61
C ALA A 124 -0.62 12.62 -24.38
N GLN A 125 0.33 13.42 -23.89
CA GLN A 125 0.82 14.63 -24.56
C GLN A 125 1.92 14.35 -25.58
N MET A 126 2.49 13.13 -25.60
CA MET A 126 3.50 12.73 -26.57
C MET A 126 2.81 12.25 -27.85
N GLN A 127 2.53 13.17 -28.77
CA GLN A 127 2.18 12.80 -30.15
C GLN A 127 3.45 12.71 -30.99
N GLY A 128 3.79 11.51 -31.47
CA GLY A 128 5.01 11.27 -32.23
C GLY A 128 6.27 11.21 -31.37
N LYS A 129 7.41 11.69 -31.90
CA LYS A 129 8.71 11.57 -31.22
C LYS A 129 8.76 12.51 -29.99
N PRO A 130 8.98 11.99 -28.77
CA PRO A 130 9.01 12.82 -27.57
C PRO A 130 10.11 13.88 -27.60
N SER A 131 9.79 15.11 -27.15
CA SER A 131 10.78 16.17 -26.99
C SER A 131 11.85 15.79 -25.94
N PRO A 132 13.05 16.38 -25.96
CA PRO A 132 14.07 16.16 -24.93
C PRO A 132 13.53 16.42 -23.51
N GLU A 133 12.77 17.49 -23.32
CA GLU A 133 12.16 17.84 -22.02
C GLU A 133 11.13 16.79 -21.56
N GLN A 134 10.28 16.33 -22.47
CA GLN A 134 9.30 15.27 -22.20
C GLN A 134 9.99 13.97 -21.77
N ARG A 135 11.10 13.60 -22.42
CA ARG A 135 11.90 12.42 -22.04
C ARG A 135 12.53 12.58 -20.65
N THR A 136 13.15 13.72 -20.38
CA THR A 136 13.74 14.01 -19.06
C THR A 136 12.68 13.96 -17.95
N ARG A 137 11.50 14.55 -18.18
CA ARG A 137 10.41 14.52 -17.20
C ARG A 137 9.86 13.12 -16.97
N MET A 138 9.71 12.32 -18.04
CA MET A 138 9.29 10.92 -17.93
C MET A 138 10.29 10.10 -17.11
N GLN A 139 11.60 10.25 -17.38
CA GLN A 139 12.66 9.57 -16.64
C GLN A 139 12.68 9.97 -15.15
N ALA A 140 12.48 11.26 -14.85
CA ALA A 140 12.40 11.75 -13.48
C ALA A 140 11.22 11.12 -12.72
N LEU A 141 10.04 11.06 -13.35
CA LEU A 141 8.85 10.41 -12.76
C LEU A 141 9.05 8.91 -12.55
N GLN A 142 9.68 8.22 -13.50
CA GLN A 142 10.02 6.80 -13.37
C GLN A 142 10.99 6.54 -12.21
N LYS A 143 12.01 7.40 -12.06
CA LYS A 143 12.95 7.31 -10.93
C LYS A 143 12.25 7.53 -9.59
N GLN A 144 11.38 8.55 -9.50
CA GLN A 144 10.58 8.80 -8.30
C GLN A 144 9.67 7.60 -7.97
N GLN A 145 8.96 7.08 -8.97
CA GLN A 145 8.10 5.91 -8.85
C GLN A 145 8.87 4.70 -8.30
N ALA A 146 10.08 4.43 -8.81
CA ALA A 146 10.93 3.33 -8.33
C ALA A 146 11.33 3.52 -6.86
N THR A 147 11.81 4.71 -6.49
CA THR A 147 12.14 5.03 -5.10
C THR A 147 10.93 4.85 -4.19
N TYR A 148 9.76 5.35 -4.59
CA TYR A 148 8.56 5.24 -3.78
C TYR A 148 8.08 3.79 -3.62
N SER A 149 8.20 3.00 -4.68
CA SER A 149 7.87 1.56 -4.66
C SER A 149 8.79 0.81 -3.71
N ASN A 150 10.10 1.11 -3.70
CA ASN A 150 11.04 0.49 -2.77
C ASN A 150 10.74 0.84 -1.31
N VAL A 151 10.51 2.11 -1.01
CA VAL A 151 10.17 2.54 0.36
C VAL A 151 8.85 1.90 0.81
N SER A 152 7.82 1.92 -0.04
CA SER A 152 6.53 1.30 0.28
C SER A 152 6.70 -0.21 0.52
N THR A 153 7.45 -0.91 -0.33
CA THR A 153 7.68 -2.36 -0.20
C THR A 153 8.37 -2.70 1.12
N ILE A 154 9.49 -2.05 1.45
CA ILE A 154 10.26 -2.32 2.67
C ILE A 154 9.40 -2.04 3.90
N THR A 155 8.72 -0.89 3.93
CA THR A 155 7.91 -0.51 5.09
C THR A 155 6.69 -1.40 5.26
N LEU A 156 6.04 -1.85 4.20
CA LEU A 156 4.93 -2.82 4.32
C LEU A 156 5.39 -4.20 4.79
N ILE A 157 6.60 -4.65 4.41
CA ILE A 157 7.19 -5.88 4.96
C ILE A 157 7.42 -5.72 6.47
N LEU A 158 8.05 -4.63 6.89
CA LEU A 158 8.28 -4.34 8.30
C LEU A 158 6.96 -4.23 9.09
N ALA A 159 5.95 -3.58 8.52
CA ALA A 159 4.62 -3.51 9.12
C ALA A 159 4.05 -4.90 9.40
N VAL A 160 4.08 -5.81 8.42
CA VAL A 160 3.62 -7.19 8.60
C VAL A 160 4.41 -7.92 9.66
N VAL A 161 5.75 -7.79 9.67
CA VAL A 161 6.61 -8.42 10.68
C VAL A 161 6.22 -7.95 12.08
N PHE A 162 6.18 -6.65 12.34
CA PHE A 162 5.83 -6.11 13.65
C PHE A 162 4.41 -6.47 14.08
N MET A 163 3.43 -6.42 13.17
CA MET A 163 2.06 -6.85 13.47
C MET A 163 1.97 -8.35 13.81
N ALA A 164 2.75 -9.20 13.12
CA ALA A 164 2.76 -10.64 13.36
C ALA A 164 3.44 -11.01 14.67
N ILE A 165 4.50 -10.28 15.06
CA ILE A 165 5.27 -10.58 16.27
C ILE A 165 4.80 -9.83 17.50
N ALA A 166 3.94 -8.81 17.39
CA ALA A 166 3.53 -7.95 18.50
C ALA A 166 3.09 -8.73 19.74
N ARG A 167 2.39 -9.86 19.58
CA ARG A 167 1.94 -10.71 20.70
C ARG A 167 3.06 -11.43 21.47
N TYR A 168 4.27 -11.44 20.93
CA TYR A 168 5.46 -12.08 21.49
C TYR A 168 6.51 -11.07 21.94
N MET A 169 6.24 -9.78 21.71
CA MET A 169 7.03 -8.71 22.27
C MET A 169 6.71 -8.58 23.76
#